data_AF-I2H467-F1
#
_entry.id   AF-I2H467-F1
#
_cell.length_a   1.000
_cell.length_b   1.000
_cell.length_c   1.000
_cell.angle_alpha   90.00
_cell.angle_beta   90.00
_cell.angle_gamma   90.00
#
_symmetry.space_group_name_H-M   'P 1'
#
loop_
_entity.id
_entity.type
_entity.pdbx_description
1 polymer ?
#
loop_
_entity_poly.entity_id
_entity_poly.type
_entity_poly.pdbx_seq_one_letter_code
_entity_poly.pdbx_strand_id
1 'polypeptide(L)'
;MWKLSRHPIFNNPFRLVRSKYIHPLRLSLPSPFTFPNYLSTNANSTDDETSVELIEKLPIEVSMTGQNLRHTTAQNQLDTAKFYDLLIKEGGFTPRQSLLILHLIMQILNENFYNHYNIKFLRNMELENEEHLFHTAENELKSAVQISRDTLLNEQHLQLIKLIRDLDSLQDEINEMVINLLQNESKVAFHNQKSENTLLQQRIKLDLSDCNNKIGTEIMGNLRSDIENFRWQTTRSGLIAVLALVFSIMAGVNISKQREAPGNPTSSPPSPLISKMI
;
A
#
# COMPACT_ATOMS: atom_id res chain seq x y z
N MET A 1 21.35 -41.17 12.88
CA MET A 1 19.97 -41.30 12.38
C MET A 1 19.17 -40.13 12.95
N TRP A 2 18.45 -39.43 12.07
CA TRP A 2 17.90 -38.09 12.23
C TRP A 2 16.69 -38.00 13.17
N LYS A 3 16.54 -36.89 13.92
CA LYS A 3 15.32 -36.07 13.88
C LYS A 3 15.48 -34.72 14.59
N LEU A 4 15.37 -33.66 13.78
CA LEU A 4 15.04 -32.31 14.18
C LEU A 4 13.67 -32.27 14.87
N SER A 5 13.49 -31.40 15.87
CA SER A 5 12.27 -30.61 15.95
C SER A 5 12.58 -29.25 16.57
N ARG A 6 12.44 -28.21 15.74
CA ARG A 6 12.57 -26.80 16.11
C ARG A 6 11.31 -26.39 16.87
N HIS A 7 11.52 -25.65 17.96
CA HIS A 7 10.51 -24.73 18.47
C HIS A 7 10.22 -23.63 17.44
N PRO A 8 8.99 -23.10 17.43
CA PRO A 8 8.89 -21.71 17.88
C PRO A 8 7.73 -21.47 18.85
N ILE A 9 8.05 -20.63 19.81
CA ILE A 9 7.19 -19.87 20.70
C ILE A 9 6.30 -18.96 19.83
N PHE A 10 4.97 -18.98 19.97
CA PHE A 10 4.19 -17.75 19.99
C PHE A 10 2.84 -17.96 20.70
N ASN A 11 2.68 -17.16 21.75
CA ASN A 11 1.56 -17.05 22.65
C ASN A 11 0.25 -16.74 21.92
N ASN A 12 -0.81 -17.43 22.33
CA ASN A 12 -2.17 -16.93 22.25
C ASN A 12 -2.74 -17.01 23.68
N PRO A 13 -3.12 -15.89 24.30
CA PRO A 13 -4.46 -15.84 24.87
C PRO A 13 -5.09 -14.44 24.84
N PHE A 14 -6.42 -14.38 25.07
CA PHE A 14 -7.29 -13.20 25.23
C PHE A 14 -7.93 -12.66 23.94
N ARG A 15 -9.25 -12.48 23.81
CA ARG A 15 -10.40 -12.70 24.71
C ARG A 15 -11.65 -12.50 23.85
N LEU A 16 -12.51 -13.51 23.74
CA LEU A 16 -13.87 -13.34 23.25
C LEU A 16 -14.67 -12.54 24.29
N VAL A 17 -14.97 -11.27 24.01
CA VAL A 17 -15.96 -10.51 24.77
C VAL A 17 -17.31 -10.68 24.09
N ARG A 18 -18.09 -11.59 24.67
CA ARG A 18 -19.52 -11.79 24.39
C ARG A 18 -20.27 -10.62 25.06
N SER A 19 -20.72 -9.63 24.29
CA SER A 19 -21.60 -8.57 24.81
C SER A 19 -23.04 -8.85 24.37
N LYS A 20 -23.88 -9.13 25.38
CA LYS A 20 -25.34 -9.23 25.29
C LYS A 20 -25.91 -7.81 25.16
N TYR A 21 -26.36 -7.42 23.97
CA TYR A 21 -27.43 -6.44 23.80
C TYR A 21 -28.28 -6.85 22.60
N ILE A 22 -29.39 -7.51 22.88
CA ILE A 22 -30.49 -7.71 21.94
C ILE A 22 -31.38 -6.47 22.11
N HIS A 23 -31.33 -5.55 21.15
CA HIS A 23 -32.39 -4.55 20.95
C HIS A 23 -33.22 -4.99 19.74
N PRO A 24 -34.56 -4.97 19.81
CA PRO A 24 -35.39 -5.24 18.65
C PRO A 24 -35.24 -4.09 17.65
N LEU A 25 -34.71 -4.39 16.47
CA LEU A 25 -34.75 -3.49 15.31
C LEU A 25 -36.22 -3.14 15.03
N ARG A 26 -36.63 -1.93 15.42
CA ARG A 26 -37.83 -1.30 14.85
C ARG A 26 -37.57 -1.14 13.35
N LEU A 27 -38.36 -1.86 12.55
CA LEU A 27 -38.45 -1.68 11.11
C LEU A 27 -39.06 -0.29 10.86
N SER A 28 -38.23 0.75 10.73
CA SER A 28 -38.67 2.03 10.18
C SER A 28 -38.89 1.83 8.69
N LEU A 29 -40.13 2.02 8.25
CA LEU A 29 -40.49 2.09 6.83
C LEU A 29 -39.51 3.00 6.07
N PRO A 30 -39.03 2.60 4.88
CA PRO A 30 -38.27 3.52 4.05
C PRO A 30 -39.18 4.70 3.69
N SER A 31 -38.66 5.91 3.89
CA SER A 31 -39.27 7.16 3.45
C SER A 31 -39.68 7.11 1.97
N PRO A 32 -40.72 7.83 1.54
CA PRO A 32 -41.10 7.88 0.14
C PRO A 32 -39.91 8.30 -0.72
N PHE A 33 -39.62 7.49 -1.73
CA PHE A 33 -38.62 7.73 -2.76
C PHE A 33 -38.77 9.16 -3.28
N THR A 34 -37.81 10.03 -2.95
CA THR A 34 -37.66 11.32 -3.60
C THR A 34 -36.78 11.06 -4.81
N PHE A 35 -37.34 11.16 -6.01
CA PHE A 35 -36.58 11.10 -7.25
C PHE A 35 -35.53 12.22 -7.25
N PRO A 36 -34.23 11.94 -7.43
CA PRO A 36 -33.25 12.98 -7.69
C PRO A 36 -33.57 13.61 -9.06
N ASN A 37 -33.80 14.91 -9.09
CA ASN A 37 -33.81 15.68 -10.34
C ASN A 37 -32.40 15.61 -10.95
N TYR A 38 -32.19 14.73 -11.93
CA TYR A 38 -31.03 14.80 -12.82
C TYR A 38 -31.43 15.52 -14.13
N LEU A 39 -31.67 16.82 -14.01
CA LEU A 39 -31.52 17.74 -15.14
C LEU A 39 -30.39 18.68 -14.75
N SER A 40 -29.16 18.18 -14.84
CA SER A 40 -27.96 18.99 -14.82
C SER A 40 -27.16 18.64 -16.06
N THR A 41 -27.37 19.43 -17.10
CA THR A 41 -26.53 19.53 -18.28
C THR A 41 -25.09 19.80 -17.85
N ASN A 42 -24.19 18.83 -18.03
CA ASN A 42 -22.80 19.13 -18.33
C ASN A 42 -22.18 18.02 -19.19
N ALA A 43 -21.46 18.46 -20.19
CA ALA A 43 -21.05 17.72 -21.36
C ALA A 43 -19.95 16.67 -21.09
N ASN A 44 -19.92 15.69 -22.00
CA ASN A 44 -18.83 14.76 -22.33
C ASN A 44 -18.74 13.45 -21.53
N SER A 45 -19.59 12.48 -21.88
CA SER A 45 -19.17 11.07 -22.08
C SER A 45 -20.28 10.27 -22.76
N THR A 46 -19.90 9.63 -23.85
CA THR A 46 -20.71 8.87 -24.81
C THR A 46 -21.25 7.57 -24.20
N ASP A 47 -22.18 7.62 -23.23
CA ASP A 47 -22.82 6.41 -22.69
C ASP A 47 -24.32 6.56 -22.38
N ASP A 48 -24.89 7.75 -22.61
CA ASP A 48 -26.32 8.04 -22.36
C ASP A 48 -27.27 7.46 -23.45
N GLU A 49 -26.71 6.96 -24.56
CA GLU A 49 -27.51 6.37 -25.65
C GLU A 49 -28.09 5.00 -25.28
N THR A 50 -27.44 4.24 -24.38
CA THR A 50 -27.83 2.84 -24.12
C THR A 50 -29.12 2.67 -23.32
N SER A 51 -29.39 3.59 -22.38
CA SER A 51 -30.61 3.52 -21.56
C SER A 51 -31.85 4.01 -22.32
N VAL A 52 -31.65 4.95 -23.25
CA VAL A 52 -32.70 5.47 -24.13
C VAL A 52 -32.94 4.51 -25.30
N GLU A 53 -31.88 3.91 -25.86
CA GLU A 53 -31.99 2.82 -26.85
C GLU A 53 -32.68 1.59 -26.26
N LEU A 54 -32.53 1.25 -24.98
CA LEU A 54 -33.21 0.09 -24.40
C LEU A 54 -34.74 0.25 -24.32
N ILE A 55 -35.21 1.48 -24.15
CA ILE A 55 -36.64 1.82 -24.20
C ILE A 55 -37.12 1.94 -25.67
N GLU A 56 -36.27 2.42 -26.57
CA GLU A 56 -36.58 2.53 -28.00
C GLU A 56 -36.54 1.17 -28.74
N LYS A 57 -35.75 0.22 -28.21
CA LYS A 57 -35.57 -1.14 -28.73
C LYS A 57 -36.50 -2.16 -28.06
N LEU A 58 -37.47 -1.69 -27.28
CA LEU A 58 -38.65 -2.49 -26.95
C LEU A 58 -39.27 -2.89 -28.29
N PRO A 59 -39.32 -4.19 -28.64
CA PRO A 59 -40.01 -4.59 -29.84
C PRO A 59 -41.46 -4.15 -29.66
N ILE A 60 -41.90 -3.27 -30.55
CA ILE A 60 -43.31 -2.97 -30.81
C ILE A 60 -43.98 -4.24 -31.41
N GLU A 61 -43.70 -5.43 -30.88
CA GLU A 61 -44.40 -6.67 -31.18
C GLU A 61 -45.68 -6.80 -30.34
N VAL A 62 -45.84 -5.97 -29.31
CA VAL A 62 -47.05 -5.95 -28.48
C VAL A 62 -48.25 -5.34 -29.24
N SER A 63 -48.01 -4.62 -30.35
CA SER A 63 -49.07 -3.93 -31.11
C SER A 63 -49.74 -4.74 -32.22
N MET A 64 -49.35 -6.00 -32.49
CA MET A 64 -49.91 -6.74 -33.65
C MET A 64 -50.51 -8.11 -33.35
N THR A 65 -50.42 -8.64 -32.13
CA THR A 65 -51.05 -9.94 -31.82
C THR A 65 -52.55 -9.83 -31.50
N GLY A 66 -53.06 -8.63 -31.17
CA GLY A 66 -54.49 -8.39 -30.90
C GLY A 66 -55.39 -8.31 -32.13
N GLN A 67 -54.85 -8.19 -33.35
CA GLN A 67 -55.64 -8.02 -34.57
C GLN A 67 -56.14 -9.33 -35.21
N ASN A 68 -55.86 -10.51 -34.63
CA ASN A 68 -56.30 -11.80 -35.18
C ASN A 68 -57.22 -12.60 -34.26
N LEU A 69 -57.98 -11.94 -33.39
CA LEU A 69 -59.10 -12.60 -32.73
C LEU A 69 -60.31 -12.53 -33.66
N ARG A 70 -60.47 -13.59 -34.47
CA ARG A 70 -61.70 -13.80 -35.24
C ARG A 70 -62.89 -13.69 -34.29
N HIS A 71 -63.74 -12.70 -34.51
CA HIS A 71 -65.02 -12.58 -33.82
C HIS A 71 -65.73 -13.92 -33.91
N THR A 72 -65.95 -14.58 -32.77
CA THR A 72 -66.75 -15.81 -32.75
C THR A 72 -68.19 -15.37 -32.89
N THR A 73 -68.62 -15.07 -34.11
CA THR A 73 -70.01 -14.76 -34.38
C THR A 73 -70.78 -16.05 -34.12
N ALA A 74 -71.44 -16.16 -32.97
CA ALA A 74 -72.32 -17.29 -32.61
C ALA A 74 -73.56 -17.39 -33.53
N GLN A 75 -73.62 -16.57 -34.57
CA GLN A 75 -74.68 -16.56 -35.55
C GLN A 75 -74.67 -17.88 -36.31
N ASN A 76 -75.83 -18.54 -36.31
CA ASN A 76 -76.15 -19.78 -37.05
C ASN A 76 -75.96 -21.12 -36.32
N GLN A 77 -76.02 -21.16 -34.97
CA GLN A 77 -76.03 -22.45 -34.25
C GLN A 77 -77.39 -23.17 -34.21
N LEU A 78 -78.49 -22.52 -34.63
CA LEU A 78 -79.81 -23.14 -34.68
C LEU A 78 -80.06 -23.74 -36.08
N ASP A 79 -80.25 -25.05 -36.14
CA ASP A 79 -80.62 -25.76 -37.36
C ASP A 79 -82.11 -25.54 -37.68
N THR A 80 -82.38 -24.47 -38.42
CA THR A 80 -83.71 -24.01 -38.84
C THR A 80 -84.50 -25.10 -39.57
N ALA A 81 -83.82 -25.97 -40.32
CA ALA A 81 -84.46 -27.05 -41.07
C ALA A 81 -84.95 -28.17 -40.14
N LYS A 82 -84.12 -28.59 -39.16
CA LYS A 82 -84.52 -29.60 -38.18
C LYS A 82 -85.67 -29.14 -37.30
N PHE A 83 -85.66 -27.87 -36.89
CA PHE A 83 -86.72 -27.31 -36.05
C PHE A 83 -88.04 -27.24 -36.82
N TYR A 84 -88.01 -26.81 -38.08
CA TYR A 84 -89.19 -26.79 -38.95
C TYR A 84 -89.81 -28.18 -39.13
N ASP A 85 -88.98 -29.21 -39.36
CA ASP A 85 -89.44 -30.59 -39.49
C ASP A 85 -90.08 -31.13 -38.20
N LEU A 86 -89.54 -30.76 -37.03
CA LEU A 86 -90.07 -31.16 -35.72
C LEU A 86 -91.45 -30.52 -35.48
N LEU A 87 -91.61 -29.23 -35.81
CA LEU A 87 -92.88 -28.52 -35.63
C LEU A 87 -94.00 -29.12 -36.49
N ILE A 88 -93.68 -29.63 -37.67
CA ILE A 88 -94.66 -30.27 -38.56
C ILE A 88 -94.96 -31.70 -38.11
N LYS A 89 -93.93 -32.50 -37.82
CA LYS A 89 -94.08 -33.94 -37.54
C LYS A 89 -94.59 -34.23 -36.13
N GLU A 90 -94.12 -33.49 -35.13
CA GLU A 90 -94.48 -33.73 -33.72
C GLU A 90 -95.50 -32.71 -33.19
N GLY A 91 -95.47 -31.48 -33.71
CA GLY A 91 -96.36 -30.40 -33.25
C GLY A 91 -97.69 -30.31 -33.99
N GLY A 92 -97.87 -30.99 -35.12
CA GLY A 92 -99.11 -30.95 -35.92
C GLY A 92 -99.44 -29.56 -36.49
N PHE A 93 -98.49 -28.63 -36.50
CA PHE A 93 -98.69 -27.26 -36.96
C PHE A 93 -98.72 -27.20 -38.50
N THR A 94 -99.53 -26.29 -39.04
CA THR A 94 -99.54 -26.03 -40.48
C THR A 94 -98.19 -25.44 -40.91
N PRO A 95 -97.73 -25.69 -42.15
CA PRO A 95 -96.41 -25.24 -42.61
C PRO A 95 -96.22 -23.71 -42.49
N ARG A 96 -97.30 -22.95 -42.66
CA ARG A 96 -97.30 -21.49 -42.49
C ARG A 96 -97.13 -21.05 -41.04
N GLN A 97 -97.74 -21.77 -40.09
CA GLN A 97 -97.59 -21.48 -38.67
C GLN A 97 -96.20 -21.86 -38.17
N SER A 98 -95.65 -23.00 -38.63
CA SER A 98 -94.30 -23.44 -38.27
C SER A 98 -93.22 -22.46 -38.73
N LEU A 99 -93.32 -21.93 -39.96
CA LEU A 99 -92.42 -20.87 -40.45
C LEU A 99 -92.50 -19.59 -39.62
N LEU A 100 -93.72 -19.20 -39.20
CA LEU A 100 -93.92 -17.97 -38.42
C LEU A 100 -93.36 -18.12 -36.99
N ILE A 101 -93.59 -19.27 -36.35
CA ILE A 101 -93.02 -19.60 -35.04
C ILE A 101 -91.49 -19.64 -35.11
N LEU A 102 -90.94 -20.27 -36.15
CA LEU A 102 -89.51 -20.36 -36.38
C LEU A 102 -88.87 -18.98 -36.58
N HIS A 103 -89.50 -18.11 -37.37
CA HIS A 103 -89.05 -16.73 -37.56
C HIS A 103 -89.07 -15.95 -36.25
N LEU A 104 -90.13 -16.12 -35.46
CA LEU A 104 -90.30 -15.43 -34.17
C LEU A 104 -89.28 -15.92 -33.13
N ILE A 105 -89.01 -17.22 -33.06
CA ILE A 105 -87.95 -17.80 -32.21
C ILE A 105 -86.58 -17.29 -32.67
N MET A 106 -86.33 -17.25 -33.98
CA MET A 106 -85.06 -16.76 -34.53
C MET A 106 -84.86 -15.27 -34.20
N GLN A 107 -85.91 -14.46 -34.28
CA GLN A 107 -85.87 -13.06 -33.88
C GLN A 107 -85.60 -12.90 -32.38
N ILE A 108 -86.32 -13.63 -31.53
CA ILE A 108 -86.13 -13.58 -30.07
C ILE A 108 -84.72 -14.02 -29.67
N LEU A 109 -84.19 -15.08 -30.31
CA LEU A 109 -82.84 -15.57 -30.06
C LEU A 109 -81.79 -14.54 -30.51
N ASN A 110 -82.02 -13.89 -31.66
CA ASN A 110 -81.12 -12.87 -32.16
C ASN A 110 -81.08 -11.62 -31.25
N GLU A 111 -82.23 -11.13 -30.84
CA GLU A 111 -82.34 -9.93 -30.02
C GLU A 111 -81.86 -10.17 -28.58
N ASN A 112 -82.26 -11.28 -27.95
CA ASN A 112 -81.98 -11.50 -26.53
C ASN A 112 -80.68 -12.28 -26.29
N PHE A 113 -80.42 -13.34 -27.06
CA PHE A 113 -79.29 -14.21 -26.80
C PHE A 113 -78.05 -13.70 -27.54
N TYR A 114 -78.08 -13.57 -28.85
CA TYR A 114 -76.88 -13.23 -29.62
C TYR A 114 -76.39 -11.83 -29.33
N ASN A 115 -77.27 -10.83 -29.23
CA ASN A 115 -76.85 -9.46 -28.91
C ASN A 115 -76.19 -9.37 -27.52
N HIS A 116 -76.86 -9.89 -26.48
CA HIS A 116 -76.34 -9.81 -25.12
C HIS A 116 -75.10 -10.68 -24.91
N TYR A 117 -75.10 -11.90 -25.47
CA TYR A 117 -73.97 -12.83 -25.39
C TYR A 117 -72.75 -12.27 -26.10
N ASN A 118 -72.89 -11.77 -27.34
CA ASN A 118 -71.77 -11.23 -28.08
C ASN A 118 -71.19 -10.00 -27.37
N ILE A 119 -72.01 -9.06 -26.90
CA ILE A 119 -71.50 -7.88 -26.19
C ILE A 119 -70.74 -8.28 -24.93
N LYS A 120 -71.28 -9.20 -24.11
CA LYS A 120 -70.64 -9.60 -22.85
C LYS A 120 -69.39 -10.44 -23.09
N PHE A 121 -69.43 -11.36 -24.04
CA PHE A 121 -68.33 -12.27 -24.36
C PHE A 121 -67.20 -11.54 -25.09
N LEU A 122 -67.50 -10.72 -26.10
CA LEU A 122 -66.50 -9.90 -26.79
C LEU A 122 -65.82 -8.95 -25.82
N ARG A 123 -66.58 -8.26 -24.97
CA ARG A 123 -65.99 -7.39 -23.95
C ARG A 123 -65.11 -8.15 -22.95
N ASN A 124 -65.50 -9.35 -22.54
CA ASN A 124 -64.67 -10.16 -21.64
C ASN A 124 -63.38 -10.62 -22.32
N MET A 125 -63.45 -11.03 -23.59
CA MET A 125 -62.28 -11.41 -24.38
C MET A 125 -61.36 -10.21 -24.63
N GLU A 126 -61.92 -9.04 -24.95
CA GLU A 126 -61.17 -7.79 -25.11
C GLU A 126 -60.47 -7.41 -23.80
N LEU A 127 -61.18 -7.49 -22.66
CA LEU A 127 -60.60 -7.22 -21.35
C LEU A 127 -59.48 -8.19 -20.99
N GLU A 128 -59.65 -9.49 -21.25
CA GLU A 128 -58.63 -10.51 -20.97
C GLU A 128 -57.40 -10.33 -21.88
N ASN A 129 -57.61 -9.95 -23.14
CA ASN A 129 -56.52 -9.63 -24.05
C ASN A 129 -55.77 -8.36 -23.61
N GLU A 130 -56.47 -7.30 -23.23
CA GLU A 130 -55.86 -6.09 -22.69
C GLU A 130 -55.09 -6.36 -21.40
N GLU A 131 -55.65 -7.19 -20.50
CA GLU A 131 -54.98 -7.61 -19.28
C GLU A 131 -53.68 -8.38 -19.59
N HIS A 132 -53.70 -9.30 -20.56
CA HIS A 132 -52.50 -10.02 -20.97
C HIS A 132 -51.42 -9.09 -21.53
N LEU A 133 -51.81 -8.11 -22.37
CA LEU A 133 -50.87 -7.10 -22.89
C LEU A 133 -50.29 -6.23 -21.77
N PHE A 134 -51.12 -5.85 -20.79
CA PHE A 134 -50.68 -5.08 -19.63
C PHE A 134 -49.68 -5.87 -18.77
N HIS A 135 -49.97 -7.13 -18.44
CA HIS A 135 -49.05 -7.99 -17.69
C HIS A 135 -47.74 -8.24 -18.44
N THR A 136 -47.82 -8.37 -19.77
CA THR A 136 -46.62 -8.52 -20.60
C THR A 136 -45.76 -7.26 -20.54
N ALA A 137 -46.36 -6.08 -20.71
CA ALA A 137 -45.67 -4.80 -20.61
C ALA A 137 -45.13 -4.53 -19.20
N GLU A 138 -45.86 -4.91 -18.15
CA GLU A 138 -45.38 -4.82 -16.76
C GLU A 138 -44.14 -5.69 -16.53
N ASN A 139 -44.18 -6.94 -16.97
CA ASN A 139 -43.05 -7.86 -16.84
C ASN A 139 -41.85 -7.40 -17.67
N GLU A 140 -42.08 -6.85 -18.85
CA GLU A 140 -41.04 -6.29 -19.69
C GLU A 140 -40.41 -5.05 -19.05
N LEU A 141 -41.20 -4.11 -18.52
CA LEU A 141 -40.70 -2.95 -17.80
C LEU A 141 -39.91 -3.35 -16.55
N LYS A 142 -40.40 -4.33 -15.80
CA LYS A 142 -39.70 -4.86 -14.63
C LYS A 142 -38.36 -5.49 -15.02
N SER A 143 -38.33 -6.25 -16.12
CA SER A 143 -37.11 -6.84 -16.67
C SER A 143 -36.13 -5.75 -17.11
N ALA A 144 -36.59 -4.73 -17.85
CA ALA A 144 -35.76 -3.60 -18.28
C ALA A 144 -35.15 -2.84 -17.09
N VAL A 145 -35.93 -2.58 -16.04
CA VAL A 145 -35.44 -1.95 -14.81
C VAL A 145 -34.41 -2.84 -14.11
N GLN A 146 -34.62 -4.16 -14.06
CA GLN A 146 -33.66 -5.08 -13.46
C GLN A 146 -32.35 -5.10 -14.24
N ILE A 147 -32.42 -5.22 -15.57
CA ILE A 147 -31.25 -5.18 -16.45
C ILE A 147 -30.48 -3.87 -16.26
N SER A 148 -31.17 -2.72 -16.26
CA SER A 148 -30.55 -1.41 -16.04
C SER A 148 -29.84 -1.30 -14.69
N ARG A 149 -30.42 -1.87 -13.62
CA ARG A 149 -29.77 -1.92 -12.31
C ARG A 149 -28.54 -2.81 -12.33
N ASP A 150 -28.65 -3.98 -12.94
CA ASP A 150 -27.54 -4.95 -13.02
C ASP A 150 -26.38 -4.39 -13.85
N THR A 151 -26.67 -3.67 -14.95
CA THR A 151 -25.62 -3.00 -15.75
C THR A 151 -24.93 -1.90 -14.95
N LEU A 152 -25.67 -1.04 -14.25
CA LEU A 152 -25.10 0.01 -13.40
C LEU A 152 -24.25 -0.57 -12.27
N LEU A 153 -24.73 -1.61 -11.59
CA LEU A 153 -23.98 -2.28 -10.53
C LEU A 153 -22.70 -2.93 -11.06
N ASN A 154 -22.77 -3.57 -12.23
CA ASN A 154 -21.60 -4.16 -12.87
C ASN A 154 -20.58 -3.09 -13.27
N GLU A 155 -21.02 -1.97 -13.83
CA GLU A 155 -20.14 -0.85 -14.17
C GLU A 155 -19.44 -0.29 -12.93
N GLN A 156 -20.20 0.00 -11.87
CA GLN A 156 -19.66 0.46 -10.59
C GLN A 156 -18.65 -0.54 -10.01
N HIS A 157 -18.94 -1.84 -10.09
CA HIS A 157 -18.04 -2.89 -9.66
C HIS A 157 -16.74 -2.91 -10.47
N LEU A 158 -16.80 -2.73 -11.79
CA LEU A 158 -15.61 -2.63 -12.65
C LEU A 158 -14.78 -1.39 -12.31
N GLN A 159 -15.42 -0.24 -12.07
CA GLN A 159 -14.75 0.99 -11.65
C GLN A 159 -14.06 0.81 -10.29
N LEU A 160 -14.72 0.12 -9.34
CA LEU A 160 -14.15 -0.21 -8.04
C LEU A 160 -12.91 -1.10 -8.18
N ILE A 161 -12.99 -2.18 -8.98
CA ILE A 161 -11.84 -3.05 -9.24
C ILE A 161 -10.68 -2.28 -9.88
N LYS A 162 -10.97 -1.37 -10.81
CA LYS A 162 -9.96 -0.49 -11.39
C LYS A 162 -9.30 0.38 -10.32
N LEU A 163 -10.08 1.02 -9.46
CA LEU A 163 -9.56 1.87 -8.40
C LEU A 163 -8.70 1.09 -7.40
N ILE A 164 -9.08 -0.12 -7.03
CA ILE A 164 -8.26 -0.99 -6.17
C ILE A 164 -6.90 -1.26 -6.82
N ARG A 165 -6.91 -1.64 -8.11
CA ARG A 165 -5.68 -1.92 -8.85
C ARG A 165 -4.78 -0.69 -8.94
N ASP A 166 -5.37 0.47 -9.18
CA ASP A 166 -4.65 1.74 -9.26
C ASP A 166 -4.04 2.09 -7.88
N LEU A 167 -4.78 1.84 -6.79
CA LEU A 167 -4.29 2.02 -5.42
C LEU A 167 -3.15 1.05 -5.08
N ASP A 168 -3.28 -0.23 -5.44
CA ASP A 168 -2.23 -1.23 -5.23
C ASP A 168 -0.96 -0.86 -6.01
N SER A 169 -1.11 -0.41 -7.27
CA SER A 169 0.01 0.07 -8.08
C SER A 169 0.69 1.28 -7.45
N LEU A 170 -0.08 2.25 -6.94
CA LEU A 170 0.47 3.43 -6.25
C LEU A 170 1.19 3.03 -4.95
N GLN A 171 0.66 2.05 -4.23
CA GLN A 171 1.29 1.54 -3.02
C GLN A 171 2.63 0.86 -3.34
N ASP A 172 2.69 0.07 -4.42
CA ASP A 172 3.94 -0.55 -4.87
C ASP A 172 4.95 0.51 -5.34
N GLU A 173 4.53 1.54 -6.07
CA GLU A 173 5.39 2.65 -6.48
C GLU A 173 5.94 3.41 -5.28
N ILE A 174 5.11 3.72 -4.28
CA ILE A 174 5.55 4.37 -3.04
C ILE A 174 6.55 3.48 -2.30
N ASN A 175 6.28 2.18 -2.19
CA ASN A 175 7.19 1.25 -1.53
C ASN A 175 8.53 1.18 -2.26
N GLU A 176 8.54 1.11 -3.58
CA GLU A 176 9.76 1.14 -4.39
C GLU A 176 10.52 2.45 -4.16
N MET A 177 9.84 3.60 -4.20
CA MET A 177 10.44 4.91 -4.00
C MET A 177 11.05 5.04 -2.59
N VAL A 178 10.35 4.59 -1.56
CA VAL A 178 10.84 4.62 -0.18
C VAL A 178 12.05 3.70 -0.02
N ILE A 179 12.01 2.49 -0.56
CA ILE A 179 13.15 1.56 -0.51
C ILE A 179 14.34 2.16 -1.26
N ASN A 180 14.12 2.71 -2.45
CA ASN A 180 15.17 3.31 -3.26
C ASN A 180 15.82 4.50 -2.55
N LEU A 181 15.01 5.41 -2.00
CA LEU A 181 15.49 6.57 -1.26
C LEU A 181 16.29 6.14 -0.02
N LEU A 182 15.75 5.26 0.82
CA LEU A 182 16.45 4.76 2.01
C LEU A 182 17.75 4.04 1.66
N GLN A 183 17.75 3.21 0.61
CA GLN A 183 18.96 2.53 0.16
C GLN A 183 19.99 3.51 -0.41
N ASN A 184 19.55 4.50 -1.17
CA ASN A 184 20.44 5.50 -1.74
C ASN A 184 21.04 6.39 -0.64
N GLU A 185 20.23 6.91 0.28
CA GLU A 185 20.70 7.66 1.44
C GLU A 185 21.67 6.85 2.30
N SER A 186 21.36 5.58 2.58
CA SER A 186 22.25 4.69 3.31
C SER A 186 23.58 4.46 2.58
N LYS A 187 23.54 4.25 1.26
CA LYS A 187 24.77 4.11 0.44
C LYS A 187 25.60 5.39 0.45
N VAL A 188 24.96 6.55 0.32
CA VAL A 188 25.64 7.86 0.37
C VAL A 188 26.27 8.08 1.74
N ALA A 189 25.53 7.82 2.83
CA ALA A 189 26.03 7.95 4.20
C ALA A 189 27.22 7.01 4.45
N PHE A 190 27.14 5.75 4.01
CA PHE A 190 28.23 4.79 4.12
C PHE A 190 29.46 5.22 3.32
N HIS A 191 29.25 5.70 2.08
CA HIS A 191 30.34 6.22 1.26
C HIS A 191 30.99 7.45 1.89
N ASN A 192 30.20 8.37 2.43
CA ASN A 192 30.71 9.54 3.14
C ASN A 192 31.52 9.13 4.37
N GLN A 193 31.01 8.23 5.19
CA GLN A 193 31.74 7.72 6.36
C GLN A 193 33.05 7.04 5.95
N LYS A 194 33.05 6.24 4.88
CA LYS A 194 34.28 5.61 4.36
C LYS A 194 35.28 6.65 3.84
N SER A 195 34.80 7.67 3.14
CA SER A 195 35.60 8.80 2.65
C SER A 195 36.22 9.56 3.82
N GLU A 196 35.42 9.94 4.82
CA GLU A 196 35.89 10.61 6.03
C GLU A 196 36.92 9.78 6.79
N ASN A 197 36.67 8.47 6.97
CA ASN A 197 37.66 7.58 7.59
C ASN A 197 38.97 7.53 6.77
N THR A 198 38.89 7.52 5.45
CA THR A 198 40.07 7.53 4.58
C THR A 198 40.83 8.85 4.71
N LEU A 199 40.14 9.98 4.73
CA LEU A 199 40.72 11.30 4.95
C LEU A 199 41.37 11.43 6.33
N LEU A 200 40.72 10.89 7.37
CA LEU A 200 41.27 10.84 8.72
C LEU A 200 42.55 9.98 8.76
N GLN A 201 42.55 8.82 8.12
CA GLN A 201 43.76 7.99 8.00
C GLN A 201 44.87 8.70 7.24
N GLN A 202 44.56 9.39 6.15
CA GLN A 202 45.53 10.18 5.40
C GLN A 202 46.10 11.31 6.26
N ARG A 203 45.26 12.03 7.01
CA ARG A 203 45.69 13.07 7.95
C ARG A 203 46.64 12.50 9.01
N ILE A 204 46.27 11.41 9.66
CA ILE A 204 47.12 10.75 10.66
C ILE A 204 48.46 10.33 10.04
N LYS A 205 48.47 9.83 8.80
CA LYS A 205 49.72 9.48 8.10
C LYS A 205 50.59 10.70 7.79
N LEU A 206 49.98 11.82 7.39
CA LEU A 206 50.70 13.08 7.17
C LEU A 206 51.27 13.61 8.49
N ASP A 207 50.44 13.69 9.54
CA ASP A 207 50.88 14.13 10.87
C ASP A 207 52.01 13.24 11.41
N LEU A 208 51.94 11.92 11.18
CA LEU A 208 52.99 10.98 11.56
C LEU A 208 54.27 11.22 10.75
N SER A 209 54.16 11.45 9.44
CA SER A 209 55.30 11.74 8.57
C SER A 209 55.96 13.06 8.95
N ASP A 210 55.17 14.10 9.21
CA ASP A 210 55.63 15.41 9.66
C ASP A 210 56.31 15.32 11.02
N CYS A 211 55.70 14.59 11.96
CA CYS A 211 56.29 14.30 13.27
C CYS A 211 57.61 13.52 13.12
N ASN A 212 57.65 12.47 12.30
CA ASN A 212 58.86 11.70 12.05
C ASN A 212 59.97 12.54 11.40
N ASN A 213 59.62 13.41 10.45
CA ASN A 213 60.55 14.34 9.84
C ASN A 213 61.05 15.39 10.85
N LYS A 214 60.17 15.90 11.71
CA LYS A 214 60.50 16.85 12.78
C LYS A 214 61.39 16.21 13.84
N ILE A 215 61.09 14.99 14.29
CA ILE A 215 61.95 14.19 15.17
C ILE A 215 63.31 13.95 14.50
N GLY A 216 63.33 13.53 13.24
CA GLY A 216 64.55 13.29 12.49
C GLY A 216 65.41 14.55 12.39
N THR A 217 64.82 15.70 12.07
CA THR A 217 65.56 16.96 11.91
C THR A 217 65.93 17.61 13.24
N GLU A 218 65.01 17.69 14.21
CA GLU A 218 65.25 18.29 15.52
C GLU A 218 66.14 17.40 16.40
N ILE A 219 65.85 16.09 16.52
CA ILE A 219 66.65 15.21 17.37
C ILE A 219 68.00 14.91 16.72
N MET A 220 68.06 14.56 15.43
CA MET A 220 69.37 14.30 14.81
C MET A 220 70.20 15.58 14.68
N GLY A 221 69.56 16.73 14.43
CA GLY A 221 70.21 18.04 14.40
C GLY A 221 70.77 18.44 15.77
N ASN A 222 69.95 18.32 16.83
CA ASN A 222 70.37 18.63 18.19
C ASN A 222 71.43 17.62 18.70
N LEU A 223 71.25 16.32 18.47
CA LEU A 223 72.26 15.31 18.83
C LEU A 223 73.58 15.54 18.10
N ARG A 224 73.54 15.88 16.81
CA ARG A 224 74.75 16.18 16.05
C ARG A 224 75.43 17.46 16.56
N SER A 225 74.66 18.47 16.94
CA SER A 225 75.18 19.70 17.55
C SER A 225 75.74 19.45 18.95
N ASP A 226 75.08 18.63 19.77
CA ASP A 226 75.53 18.24 21.10
C ASP A 226 76.82 17.41 21.03
N ILE A 227 76.91 16.48 20.08
CA ILE A 227 78.14 15.72 19.81
C ILE A 227 79.27 16.63 19.35
N GLU A 228 79.00 17.60 18.49
CA GLU A 228 79.99 18.58 18.05
C GLU A 228 80.45 19.48 19.22
N ASN A 229 79.52 19.89 20.08
CA ASN A 229 79.80 20.66 21.28
C ASN A 229 80.62 19.86 22.30
N PHE A 230 80.29 18.57 22.49
CA PHE A 230 81.09 17.66 23.33
C PHE A 230 82.50 17.46 22.77
N ARG A 231 82.67 17.35 21.45
CA ARG A 231 84.00 17.29 20.82
C ARG A 231 84.80 18.58 21.06
N TRP A 232 84.16 19.74 20.94
CA TRP A 232 84.78 21.03 21.18
C TRP A 232 85.23 21.19 22.65
N GLN A 233 84.40 20.80 23.60
CA GLN A 233 84.76 20.86 25.02
C GLN A 233 85.83 19.83 25.39
N THR A 234 85.77 18.61 24.85
CA THR A 234 86.73 17.54 25.18
C THR A 234 88.13 17.88 24.69
N THR A 235 88.27 18.42 23.47
CA THR A 235 89.58 18.84 22.94
C THR A 235 90.14 20.03 23.71
N ARG A 236 89.30 21.05 23.99
CA ARG A 236 89.71 22.22 24.78
C ARG A 236 90.10 21.84 26.22
N SER A 237 89.31 21.01 26.89
CA SER A 237 89.58 20.57 28.26
C SER A 237 90.77 19.61 28.34
N GLY A 238 90.95 18.73 27.34
CA GLY A 238 92.10 17.84 27.25
C GLY A 238 93.42 18.59 27.12
N LEU A 239 93.46 19.63 26.28
CA LEU A 239 94.63 20.50 26.15
C LEU A 239 94.98 21.18 27.48
N ILE A 240 93.97 21.72 28.18
CA ILE A 240 94.16 22.37 29.49
C ILE A 240 94.70 21.36 30.52
N ALA A 241 94.18 20.13 30.54
CA ALA A 241 94.63 19.09 31.46
C ALA A 241 96.10 18.69 31.22
N VAL A 242 96.51 18.55 29.96
CA VAL A 242 97.91 18.25 29.60
C VAL A 242 98.84 19.41 29.99
N LEU A 243 98.45 20.65 29.72
CA LEU A 243 99.23 21.84 30.14
C LEU A 243 99.36 21.91 31.66
N ALA A 244 98.26 21.66 32.39
CA ALA A 244 98.27 21.64 33.85
C ALA A 244 99.19 20.53 34.38
N LEU A 245 99.20 19.35 33.77
CA LEU A 245 100.09 18.24 34.14
C LEU A 245 101.57 18.63 33.96
N VAL A 246 101.94 19.18 32.80
CA VAL A 246 103.30 19.62 32.52
C VAL A 246 103.73 20.72 33.51
N PHE A 247 102.87 21.70 33.76
CA PHE A 247 103.14 22.76 34.72
C PHE A 247 103.29 22.23 36.14
N SER A 248 102.46 21.26 36.54
CA SER A 248 102.53 20.60 37.85
C SER A 248 103.84 19.83 38.04
N ILE A 249 104.32 19.13 37.01
CA ILE A 249 105.62 18.44 37.04
C ILE A 249 106.75 19.47 37.18
N MET A 250 106.71 20.54 36.37
CA MET A 250 107.71 21.62 36.41
C MET A 250 107.75 22.34 37.77
N ALA A 251 106.58 22.63 38.34
CA ALA A 251 106.45 23.24 39.67
C ALA A 251 106.96 22.30 40.77
N GLY A 252 106.60 21.01 40.71
CA GLY A 252 107.08 20.00 41.65
C GLY A 252 108.60 19.85 41.64
N VAL A 253 109.22 19.86 40.45
CA VAL A 253 110.68 19.81 40.29
C VAL A 253 111.36 21.11 40.75
N ASN A 254 110.74 22.28 40.56
CA ASN A 254 111.30 23.54 41.05
C ASN A 254 111.29 23.61 42.59
N ILE A 255 110.19 23.16 43.21
CA ILE A 255 110.06 23.09 44.66
C ILE A 255 111.03 22.07 45.28
N SER A 256 111.30 20.95 44.60
CA SER A 256 112.31 19.99 45.07
C SER A 256 113.73 20.55 44.91
N LYS A 257 114.03 21.31 43.85
CA LYS A 257 115.35 21.93 43.65
C LYS A 257 115.68 23.04 44.67
N GLN A 258 114.68 23.69 45.27
CA GLN A 258 114.90 24.64 46.37
C GLN A 258 115.17 23.97 47.74
N ARG A 259 115.11 22.64 47.83
CA ARG A 259 115.29 21.91 49.11
C ARG A 259 116.67 21.27 49.30
N GLU A 260 117.60 21.39 48.36
CA GLU A 260 118.91 20.75 48.48
C GLU A 260 120.09 21.74 48.40
N ALA A 261 120.67 22.03 49.58
CA ALA A 261 122.11 22.16 49.95
C ALA A 261 122.45 23.41 50.80
N PRO A 262 123.50 23.38 51.67
CA PRO A 262 123.76 22.49 52.83
C PRO A 262 124.36 23.22 54.08
N GLY A 263 124.49 22.55 55.25
CA GLY A 263 125.55 22.88 56.25
C GLY A 263 125.21 22.84 57.77
N ASN A 264 125.82 21.89 58.51
CA ASN A 264 125.90 21.69 59.99
C ASN A 264 127.15 22.43 60.57
N PRO A 265 127.40 22.70 61.90
CA PRO A 265 127.71 21.68 62.94
C PRO A 265 127.45 22.01 64.47
N THR A 266 127.20 20.94 65.25
CA THR A 266 127.70 20.58 66.62
C THR A 266 127.71 21.54 67.83
N SER A 267 127.19 21.08 68.99
CA SER A 267 127.95 20.62 70.20
C SER A 267 127.09 20.63 71.51
N SER A 268 127.45 19.74 72.44
CA SER A 268 126.73 19.16 73.61
C SER A 268 127.04 19.88 74.96
N PRO A 269 126.93 19.24 76.15
CA PRO A 269 125.81 18.79 77.04
C PRO A 269 125.91 19.57 78.41
N PRO A 270 125.61 19.11 79.66
CA PRO A 270 124.98 17.87 80.19
C PRO A 270 123.94 18.03 81.34
N SER A 271 123.06 17.01 81.47
CA SER A 271 122.67 16.18 82.65
C SER A 271 122.36 16.86 84.04
N PRO A 272 121.90 16.17 85.11
CA PRO A 272 121.67 14.72 85.26
C PRO A 272 120.51 14.29 86.24
N LEU A 273 120.38 12.95 86.41
CA LEU A 273 119.95 12.16 87.61
C LEU A 273 118.48 12.32 88.12
N ILE A 274 117.74 11.34 88.66
CA ILE A 274 117.93 9.92 89.02
C ILE A 274 116.57 9.37 89.51
N SER A 275 116.29 8.10 89.20
CA SER A 275 115.72 7.05 90.07
C SER A 275 114.38 7.17 90.78
N LYS A 276 113.51 6.18 90.53
CA LYS A 276 113.03 5.16 91.51
C LYS A 276 112.50 3.97 90.68
N MET A 277 113.00 2.74 90.81
CA MET A 277 112.98 1.82 91.96
C MET A 277 111.55 1.35 92.29
N ILE A 278 111.18 0.17 91.80
CA ILE A 278 110.83 -1.08 92.54
C ILE A 278 110.71 -2.21 91.51
#